data_AF-A0A645HBY2-F1
#
_entry.id   AF-A0A645HBY2-F1
#
_cell.length_a   1.000
_cell.length_b   1.000
_cell.length_c   1.000
_cell.angle_alpha   90.00
_cell.angle_beta   90.00
_cell.angle_gamma   90.00
#
_symmetry.space_group_name_H-M   'P 1'
#
loop_
_entity.id
_entity.type
_entity.pdbx_description
1 polymer ?
#
loop_
_entity_poly.entity_id
_entity_poly.type
_entity_poly.pdbx_seq_one_letter_code
_entity_poly.pdbx_strand_id
1 'polypeptide(L)' 'MVNAGIVMELPGGTEITSIITKTSAESMKLKEGSEVYAAFKASSVMIATD' A
#
# COMPACT_ATOMS: atom_id res chain seq x y z
N MET A 1 -7.93 15.38 -9.52
CA MET A 1 -7.78 14.05 -8.87
C MET A 1 -6.84 14.23 -7.69
N VAL A 2 -7.18 13.69 -6.53
CA VAL A 2 -6.36 13.77 -5.31
C VAL A 2 -5.95 12.36 -4.92
N ASN A 3 -4.69 12.20 -4.58
CA ASN A 3 -4.09 10.92 -4.21
C ASN A 3 -4.15 10.75 -2.69
N ALA A 4 -4.14 9.51 -2.22
CA ALA A 4 -3.98 9.17 -0.83
C ALA A 4 -2.73 8.29 -0.68
N GLY A 5 -1.87 8.66 0.26
CA GLY A 5 -0.74 7.84 0.69
C GLY A 5 -1.15 6.97 1.88
N ILE A 6 -0.88 5.68 1.78
CA ILE A 6 -1.13 4.70 2.82
C ILE A 6 0.21 4.10 3.20
N VAL A 7 0.60 4.25 4.47
CA VAL A 7 1.76 3.58 5.04
C VAL A 7 1.24 2.38 5.82
N MET A 8 1.84 1.21 5.59
CA MET A 8 1.50 -0.01 6.29
C MET A 8 2.76 -0.73 6.76
N GLU A 9 2.68 -1.30 7.95
CA GLU A 9 3.75 -2.10 8.53
C GLU A 9 3.51 -3.59 8.21
N LEU A 10 4.54 -4.25 7.72
CA LEU A 10 4.61 -5.70 7.58
C LEU A 10 5.15 -6.33 8.86
N PRO A 11 4.85 -7.63 9.10
CA PRO A 11 5.50 -8.38 10.17
C PRO A 11 7.02 -8.22 10.12
N GLY A 12 7.62 -7.86 11.26
CA GLY A 12 9.06 -7.56 11.35
C GLY A 12 9.42 -6.08 11.17
N GLY A 13 8.45 -5.17 11.13
CA GLY A 13 8.67 -3.72 11.18
C GLY A 13 9.03 -3.07 9.85
N THR A 14 8.95 -3.80 8.73
CA THR A 14 9.19 -3.23 7.41
C THR A 14 7.98 -2.43 6.96
N GLU A 15 8.17 -1.18 6.52
CA GLU A 15 7.10 -0.35 6.01
C GLU A 15 6.96 -0.44 4.48
N ILE A 16 5.73 -0.45 4.00
CA ILE A 16 5.36 -0.28 2.59
C ILE A 16 4.50 0.97 2.46
N THR A 17 4.80 1.81 1.47
CA THR A 17 3.94 2.93 1.08
C THR A 17 3.21 2.63 -0.22
N SER A 18 1.89 2.78 -0.20
CA SER A 18 1.03 2.70 -1.37
C SER A 18 0.42 4.07 -1.68
N ILE A 19 0.34 4.42 -2.96
CA ILE A 19 -0.35 5.62 -3.44
C ILE A 19 -1.54 5.18 -4.29
N ILE A 20 -2.74 5.46 -3.80
CA ILE A 20 -4.01 5.16 -4.47
C ILE A 20 -4.84 6.43 -4.63
N THR A 21 -5.99 6.32 -5.31
CA THR A 21 -6.92 7.45 -5.38
C THR A 21 -7.59 7.65 -4.02
N LYS A 22 -7.88 8.91 -3.67
CA LYS A 22 -8.64 9.24 -2.45
C LYS A 22 -9.99 8.51 -2.40
N THR A 23 -10.70 8.44 -3.54
CA THR A 23 -11.99 7.74 -3.65
C THR A 23 -11.87 6.24 -3.35
N SER A 24 -10.79 5.57 -3.79
CA SER A 24 -10.56 4.16 -3.45
C SER A 24 -10.34 3.97 -1.95
N ALA A 25 -9.53 4.83 -1.31
CA ALA A 25 -9.28 4.78 0.13
C ALA A 25 -10.58 4.96 0.94
N GLU A 26 -11.41 5.92 0.56
CA GLU A 26 -12.72 6.18 1.17
C GLU A 26 -13.69 5.00 0.95
N SER A 27 -13.75 4.45 -0.27
CA SER A 27 -14.62 3.31 -0.59
C SER A 27 -14.26 2.06 0.20
N MET A 28 -12.96 1.84 0.45
CA MET A 28 -12.43 0.76 1.29
C MET A 28 -12.56 1.05 2.78
N LYS A 29 -12.95 2.28 3.17
CA LYS A 29 -13.08 2.73 4.57
C LYS A 29 -11.77 2.55 5.35
N LEU A 30 -10.63 2.81 4.69
CA LEU A 30 -9.33 2.71 5.33
C LEU A 30 -9.21 3.72 6.46
N LYS A 31 -8.62 3.26 7.57
CA LYS A 31 -8.28 4.06 8.73
C LYS A 31 -7.02 3.51 9.38
N GLU A 32 -6.42 4.28 10.27
CA GLU A 32 -5.30 3.81 11.07
C GLU A 32 -5.68 2.51 11.82
N GLY A 33 -4.77 1.54 11.81
CA GLY A 33 -4.98 0.22 12.38
C GLY A 33 -5.85 -0.74 11.53
N SER A 34 -6.30 -0.35 10.34
CA SER A 34 -6.93 -1.28 9.40
C SER A 34 -5.96 -2.39 8.98
N GLU A 35 -6.37 -3.65 9.14
CA GLU A 35 -5.68 -4.77 8.49
C GLU A 35 -5.89 -4.71 6.97
N VAL A 36 -4.80 -4.75 6.21
CA VAL A 36 -4.78 -4.59 4.76
C VAL A 36 -3.73 -5.51 4.14
N TYR A 37 -3.89 -5.78 2.84
CA TYR A 37 -2.92 -6.52 2.04
C TYR A 37 -2.26 -5.58 1.03
N ALA A 38 -0.93 -5.63 0.94
CA ALA A 38 -0.20 -5.04 -0.17
C ALA A 38 -0.26 -6.02 -1.36
N ALA A 39 -0.85 -5.57 -2.47
CA ALA A 39 -0.92 -6.37 -3.70
C ALA A 39 -0.26 -5.61 -4.84
N PHE A 40 0.62 -6.29 -5.57
CA PHE A 40 1.33 -5.76 -6.72
C PHE A 40 1.20 -6.71 -7.90
N LYS A 41 1.10 -6.15 -9.10
CA LYS A 41 1.19 -6.93 -10.33
C LYS A 41 2.60 -7.53 -10.40
N ALA A 42 2.71 -8.82 -10.68
CA ALA A 42 4.00 -9.52 -10.75
C ALA A 42 5.00 -8.83 -11.70
N SER A 43 4.53 -8.33 -12.84
CA SER A 43 5.36 -7.61 -13.83
C SER A 43 5.79 -6.20 -13.41
N SER A 44 5.40 -5.73 -12.22
CA SER A 44 5.72 -4.40 -11.70
C SER A 44 6.71 -4.45 -10.53
N VAL A 45 7.23 -5.64 -10.21
CA VAL A 45 8.26 -5.84 -9.18
C VAL A 45 9.60 -6.02 -9.88
N MET A 46 10.59 -5.20 -9.51
CA MET A 46 11.97 -5.35 -9.96
C MET A 46 12.74 -6.25 -8.99
N ILE A 47 13.62 -7.09 -9.52
CA ILE A 47 14.53 -7.94 -8.75
C ILE A 47 15.96 -7.48 -9.03
N ALA A 48 16.76 -7.36 -7.98
CA ALA A 48 18.18 -7.07 -8.07
C ALA A 48 18.96 -8.07 -7.21
N THR A 49 20.19 -8.37 -7.64
CA THR A 49 21.21 -9.13 -6.91
C THR A 49 22.51 -8.34 -6.97
N ASP A 50 23.45 -8.69 -6.10
CA ASP A 50 24.80 -8.14 -6.01
C ASP A 50 25.57 -8.14 -7.35
#